data_AF-A0A1G6V3D7-F1
#
_entry.id   AF-A0A1G6V3D7-F1
#
_cell.length_a   1.000
_cell.length_b   1.000
_cell.length_c   1.000
_cell.angle_alpha   90.00
_cell.angle_beta   90.00
_cell.angle_gamma   90.00
#
_symmetry.space_group_name_H-M   'P 1'
#
loop_
_entity.id
_entity.type
_entity.pdbx_description
1 polymer ?
#
loop_
_entity_poly.entity_id
_entity_poly.type
_entity_poly.pdbx_seq_one_letter_code
_entity_poly.pdbx_strand_id
1 'polypeptide(L)'
;MARDETMDMDHDGVASVASDMNELALTLQEVQRYALGDGIKAEHFGSILSGPGAFASLDAGVRGLAESIGKAQQFCAQASQLLTTSSKATKNTDVDNAWGITKAGGE
;
A
#
# COMPACT_ATOMS: atom_id res chain seq x y z
N MET A 1 -35.05 13.28 -15.60
CA MET A 1 -34.37 11.97 -15.70
C MET A 1 -34.00 11.58 -14.29
N ALA A 2 -34.40 10.39 -13.83
CA ALA A 2 -33.98 9.88 -12.52
C ALA A 2 -32.44 9.77 -12.55
N ARG A 3 -31.76 10.31 -11.54
CA ARG A 3 -30.31 10.11 -11.39
C ARG A 3 -30.07 8.61 -11.24
N ASP A 4 -29.22 8.05 -12.08
CA ASP A 4 -28.76 6.68 -11.93
C ASP A 4 -27.84 6.64 -10.70
N GLU A 5 -28.32 6.02 -9.63
CA GLU A 5 -27.61 5.90 -8.35
C GLU A 5 -26.30 5.11 -8.47
N THR A 6 -26.09 4.39 -9.58
CA THR A 6 -24.84 3.67 -9.86
C THR A 6 -23.66 4.57 -10.24
N MET A 7 -23.92 5.86 -10.53
CA MET A 7 -22.88 6.84 -10.88
C MET A 7 -22.47 7.77 -9.73
N ASP A 8 -23.13 7.71 -8.57
CA ASP A 8 -22.74 8.49 -7.39
C ASP A 8 -21.60 7.73 -6.66
N MET A 9 -20.46 8.40 -6.46
CA MET A 9 -19.34 7.84 -5.71
C MET A 9 -19.71 7.76 -4.22
N ASP A 10 -19.49 6.59 -3.59
CA ASP A 10 -19.55 6.47 -2.13
C ASP A 10 -18.30 7.08 -1.50
N HIS A 11 -18.30 8.40 -1.36
CA HIS A 11 -17.19 9.17 -0.81
C HIS A 11 -16.80 8.71 0.60
N ASP A 12 -17.77 8.28 1.41
CA ASP A 12 -17.54 7.81 2.78
C ASP A 12 -16.86 6.43 2.77
N GLY A 13 -17.32 5.52 1.91
CA GLY A 13 -16.66 4.23 1.67
C GLY A 13 -15.24 4.38 1.15
N VAL A 14 -15.01 5.26 0.17
CA VAL A 14 -13.68 5.53 -0.39
C VAL A 14 -12.75 6.15 0.66
N ALA A 15 -13.26 7.04 1.52
CA ALA A 15 -12.50 7.61 2.63
C ALA A 15 -12.12 6.55 3.68
N SER A 16 -13.01 5.60 3.97
CA SER A 16 -12.72 4.48 4.88
C SER A 16 -11.60 3.60 4.33
N VAL A 17 -11.67 3.20 3.07
CA VAL A 17 -10.61 2.39 2.43
C VAL A 17 -9.28 3.14 2.40
N ALA A 18 -9.30 4.46 2.18
CA ALA A 18 -8.09 5.27 2.26
C ALA A 18 -7.45 5.22 3.66
N SER A 19 -8.26 5.24 4.72
CA SER A 19 -7.80 5.11 6.11
C SER A 19 -7.17 3.74 6.36
N ASP A 20 -7.85 2.66 5.95
CA ASP A 20 -7.36 1.29 6.12
C ASP A 20 -6.02 1.07 5.40
N MET A 21 -5.87 1.60 4.19
CA MET A 21 -4.62 1.53 3.44
C MET A 21 -3.48 2.30 4.12
N ASN A 22 -3.78 3.42 4.77
CA ASN A 22 -2.78 4.17 5.52
C ASN A 22 -2.33 3.42 6.79
N GLU A 23 -3.27 2.80 7.50
CA GLU A 23 -2.97 1.99 8.69
C GLU A 23 -2.14 0.74 8.33
N LEU A 24 -2.46 0.09 7.20
CA LEU A 24 -1.64 -1.00 6.67
C LEU A 24 -0.22 -0.53 6.32
N ALA A 25 -0.06 0.65 5.71
CA ALA A 25 1.24 1.21 5.40
C ALA A 25 2.09 1.44 6.67
N LEU A 26 1.48 1.98 7.73
CA LEU A 26 2.14 2.15 9.03
C LEU A 26 2.55 0.81 9.65
N THR A 27 1.68 -0.19 9.60
CA THR A 27 1.97 -1.53 10.11
C THR A 27 3.14 -2.17 9.35
N LEU A 28 3.18 -2.04 8.02
CA LEU A 28 4.28 -2.54 7.20
C LEU A 28 5.60 -1.84 7.53
N GLN A 29 5.58 -0.54 7.83
CA GLN A 29 6.76 0.19 8.29
C GLN A 29 7.31 -0.38 9.60
N GLU A 30 6.43 -0.74 10.54
CA GLU A 30 6.85 -1.39 11.78
C GLU A 30 7.45 -2.78 11.54
N VAL A 31 6.82 -3.61 10.69
CA VAL A 31 7.36 -4.92 10.33
C VAL A 31 8.74 -4.79 9.68
N GLN A 32 8.93 -3.82 8.79
CA GLN A 32 10.24 -3.54 8.20
C GLN A 32 11.28 -3.19 9.27
N ARG A 33 10.91 -2.35 10.23
CA ARG A 33 11.78 -1.97 11.35
C ARG A 33 12.14 -3.17 12.22
N TYR A 34 11.19 -4.06 12.51
CA TYR A 34 11.45 -5.29 13.26
C TYR A 34 12.35 -6.26 12.49
N ALA A 35 12.10 -6.46 11.19
CA ALA A 35 12.92 -7.33 10.36
C ALA A 35 14.38 -6.88 10.30
N LEU A 36 14.63 -5.57 10.17
CA LEU A 36 15.98 -5.00 10.14
C LEU A 36 16.60 -4.80 11.54
N GLY A 37 15.77 -4.71 12.57
CA GLY A 37 16.18 -4.47 13.95
C GLY A 37 16.58 -5.74 14.69
N ASP A 38 16.30 -6.92 14.13
CA ASP A 38 16.64 -8.19 14.77
C ASP A 38 18.17 -8.33 14.83
N GLY A 39 18.72 -8.25 16.05
CA GLY A 39 20.16 -8.11 16.33
C GLY A 39 20.95 -9.40 16.10
N ILE A 40 20.52 -10.25 15.17
CA ILE A 40 21.21 -11.47 14.82
C ILE A 40 22.54 -11.10 14.16
N LYS A 41 23.65 -11.48 14.80
CA LYS A 41 25.00 -11.26 14.31
C LYS A 41 25.62 -12.57 13.85
N ALA A 42 26.66 -12.48 13.03
CA ALA A 42 27.45 -13.64 12.63
C ALA A 42 27.94 -14.48 13.82
N GLU A 43 28.22 -13.83 14.95
CA GLU A 43 28.63 -14.46 16.21
C GLU A 43 27.60 -15.47 16.75
N HIS A 44 26.31 -15.30 16.45
CA HIS A 44 25.24 -16.19 16.91
C HIS A 44 25.18 -17.52 16.12
N PHE A 45 25.85 -17.62 14.98
CA PHE A 45 25.89 -18.84 14.16
C PHE A 45 27.01 -19.81 14.58
N GLY A 46 27.80 -19.45 15.59
CA GLY A 46 28.91 -20.24 16.10
C GLY A 46 30.10 -20.32 15.12
N SER A 47 31.20 -20.88 15.58
CA SER A 47 32.46 -21.04 14.84
C SER A 47 32.45 -22.25 13.88
N ILE A 48 31.27 -22.72 13.49
CA ILE A 48 31.12 -23.83 12.53
C ILE A 48 31.59 -23.33 11.16
N LEU A 49 32.28 -24.16 10.38
CA LEU A 49 32.83 -23.80 9.07
C LEU A 49 31.77 -23.18 8.12
N SER A 50 30.50 -23.56 8.30
CA SER A 50 29.34 -23.07 7.54
C SER A 50 28.62 -21.84 8.14
N GLY A 51 28.97 -21.43 9.35
CA GLY A 51 28.34 -20.32 10.09
C GLY A 51 28.35 -18.98 9.33
N PRO A 52 29.47 -18.56 8.71
CA PRO A 52 29.51 -17.33 7.91
C PRO A 52 28.57 -17.36 6.70
N GLY A 53 28.43 -18.51 6.03
CA GLY A 53 27.54 -18.68 4.87
C GLY A 53 26.06 -18.68 5.25
N ALA A 54 25.72 -19.26 6.40
CA ALA A 54 24.37 -19.24 6.95
C ALA A 54 23.95 -17.81 7.35
N PHE A 55 24.83 -17.06 8.02
CA PHE A 55 24.60 -15.66 8.36
C PHE A 55 24.40 -14.79 7.11
N ALA A 56 25.28 -14.90 6.11
CA ALA A 56 25.16 -14.13 4.87
C ALA A 56 23.84 -14.41 4.14
N SER A 57 23.38 -15.67 4.15
CA SER A 57 22.11 -16.06 3.53
C SER A 57 20.90 -15.50 4.29
N LEU A 58 20.95 -15.51 5.63
CA LEU A 58 19.92 -14.90 6.46
C LEU A 58 19.87 -13.38 6.26
N ASP A 59 21.02 -12.69 6.35
CA ASP A 59 21.11 -11.24 6.19
C ASP A 59 20.60 -10.80 4.80
N ALA A 60 20.97 -11.52 3.74
CA ALA A 60 20.46 -11.27 2.39
C ALA A 60 18.94 -11.46 2.30
N GLY A 61 18.39 -12.53 2.90
CA GLY A 61 16.96 -12.78 2.93
C GLY A 61 16.18 -11.71 3.70
N VAL A 62 16.69 -11.31 4.87
CA VAL A 62 16.11 -10.25 5.71
C VAL A 62 16.12 -8.90 4.98
N ARG A 63 17.22 -8.53 4.33
CA ARG A 63 17.31 -7.31 3.51
C ARG A 63 16.33 -7.33 2.35
N GLY A 64 16.22 -8.44 1.63
CA GLY A 64 15.28 -8.60 0.52
C GLY A 64 13.81 -8.53 0.96
N LEU A 65 13.49 -9.12 2.11
CA LEU A 65 12.18 -9.00 2.74
C LEU A 65 11.89 -7.54 3.11
N ALA A 66 12.82 -6.86 3.79
CA ALA A 66 12.68 -5.48 4.19
C ALA A 66 12.49 -4.54 3.00
N GLU A 67 13.19 -4.77 1.88
CA GLU A 67 13.00 -4.00 0.64
C GLU A 67 11.60 -4.22 0.07
N SER A 68 11.12 -5.46 0.03
CA SER A 68 9.79 -5.81 -0.49
C SER A 68 8.67 -5.20 0.35
N ILE A 69 8.81 -5.23 1.68
CA ILE A 69 7.88 -4.57 2.61
C ILE A 69 7.90 -3.06 2.42
N GLY A 70 9.07 -2.46 2.23
CA GLY A 70 9.20 -1.02 1.94
C GLY A 70 8.44 -0.60 0.67
N LYS A 71 8.52 -1.41 -0.40
CA LYS A 71 7.74 -1.17 -1.64
C LYS A 71 6.23 -1.28 -1.40
N ALA A 72 5.79 -2.28 -0.64
CA ALA A 72 4.38 -2.45 -0.29
C ALA A 72 3.86 -1.27 0.54
N GLN A 73 4.64 -0.81 1.53
CA GLN A 73 4.34 0.37 2.33
C GLN A 73 4.17 1.63 1.47
N GLN A 74 5.09 1.88 0.54
CA GLN A 74 5.01 3.02 -0.38
C GLN A 74 3.77 2.94 -1.27
N PHE A 75 3.45 1.75 -1.79
CA PHE A 75 2.25 1.54 -2.59
C PHE A 75 0.98 1.85 -1.80
N CYS A 76 0.85 1.31 -0.59
CA CYS A 76 -0.31 1.57 0.28
C CYS A 76 -0.45 3.06 0.63
N ALA A 77 0.65 3.75 0.92
CA ALA A 77 0.63 5.19 1.20
C ALA A 77 0.19 6.01 -0.03
N GLN A 78 0.70 5.68 -1.22
CA GLN A 78 0.29 6.34 -2.47
C GLN A 78 -1.17 6.05 -2.81
N ALA A 79 -1.63 4.81 -2.64
CA ALA A 79 -3.03 4.43 -2.86
C ALA A 79 -3.96 5.19 -1.90
N SER A 80 -3.61 5.29 -0.61
CA SER A 80 -4.37 6.07 0.36
C SER A 80 -4.47 7.56 -0.03
N GLN A 81 -3.37 8.15 -0.50
CA GLN A 81 -3.37 9.54 -0.97
C GLN A 81 -4.32 9.76 -2.16
N LEU A 82 -4.30 8.84 -3.13
CA LEU A 82 -5.17 8.89 -4.31
C LEU A 82 -6.64 8.71 -3.92
N LEU A 83 -6.95 7.74 -3.06
CA LEU A 83 -8.31 7.50 -2.57
C LEU A 83 -8.83 8.69 -1.76
N THR A 84 -8.01 9.29 -0.90
CA THR A 84 -8.36 10.51 -0.16
C THR A 84 -8.61 11.70 -1.09
N THR A 85 -7.85 11.79 -2.19
CA THR A 85 -8.06 12.83 -3.20
C THR A 85 -9.36 12.57 -3.96
N SER A 86 -9.65 11.31 -4.29
CA SER A 86 -10.89 10.89 -4.95
C SER A 86 -12.12 11.14 -4.08
N SER A 87 -12.07 10.81 -2.79
CA SER A 87 -13.20 11.04 -1.87
C SER A 87 -13.51 12.52 -1.68
N LYS A 88 -12.50 13.40 -1.81
CA LYS A 88 -12.65 14.86 -1.74
C LYS A 88 -13.03 15.53 -3.06
N ALA A 89 -13.01 14.79 -4.18
CA ALA A 89 -13.50 15.32 -5.45
C ALA A 89 -15.03 15.52 -5.33
N THR A 90 -15.50 16.75 -5.55
CA THR A 90 -16.92 17.12 -5.37
C THR A 90 -17.84 16.50 -6.43
N LYS A 91 -19.13 16.33 -6.11
CA LYS A 91 -20.22 15.86 -6.99
C LYS A 91 -20.28 16.45 -8.43
N ASN A 92 -19.68 17.61 -8.70
CA ASN A 92 -19.60 18.15 -10.07
C ASN A 92 -18.70 17.30 -10.97
N THR A 93 -17.69 16.62 -10.42
CA THR A 93 -16.80 15.73 -11.17
C THR A 93 -17.45 14.38 -11.47
N ASP A 94 -18.38 13.91 -10.63
CA ASP A 94 -19.20 12.73 -10.92
C ASP A 94 -20.19 12.99 -12.06
N VAL A 95 -20.78 14.21 -12.11
CA VAL A 95 -21.61 14.64 -13.24
C VAL A 95 -20.76 14.80 -14.51
N ASP A 96 -19.56 15.37 -14.43
CA ASP A 96 -18.67 15.51 -15.60
C ASP A 96 -18.13 14.15 -16.10
N ASN A 97 -17.82 13.20 -15.20
CA ASN A 97 -17.46 11.83 -15.57
C ASN A 97 -18.66 11.07 -16.14
N ALA A 98 -19.85 11.22 -15.56
CA ALA A 98 -21.09 10.65 -16.09
C ALA A 98 -21.40 11.20 -17.49
N TRP A 99 -21.29 12.51 -17.70
CA TRP A 99 -21.47 13.18 -19.00
C TRP A 99 -20.38 12.82 -20.02
N GLY A 100 -19.14 12.63 -19.56
CA GLY A 100 -18.04 12.13 -20.38
C GLY A 100 -18.28 10.70 -20.87
N ILE A 101 -18.80 9.83 -20.01
CA ILE A 101 -19.21 8.46 -20.36
C ILE A 101 -20.43 8.46 -21.28
N THR A 102 -21.42 9.35 -21.08
CA THR A 102 -22.59 9.43 -21.98
C THR A 102 -22.22 9.93 -23.38
N LYS A 103 -21.19 10.78 -23.51
CA LYS A 103 -20.64 11.19 -24.83
C LYS A 103 -19.77 10.11 -25.47
N ALA A 104 -19.09 9.26 -24.69
CA ALA A 104 -18.25 8.18 -25.21
C ALA A 104 -19.03 6.91 -25.56
N GLY A 105 -20.21 6.71 -24.97
CA GLY A 105 -21.13 5.61 -25.27
C GLY A 105 -22.25 5.95 -26.25
N GLY A 106 -22.10 7.00 -27.06
CA GLY A 106 -23.06 7.39 -28.07
C GLY A 106 -23.03 6.50 -29.31
N GLU A 107 -23.64 5.33 -29.21
CA GLU A 107 -24.46 4.70 -30.26
C GLU A 107 -25.78 4.21 -29.64
#